data_AF-A0A1F7FBC6-F1
#
_entry.id   AF-A0A1F7FBC6-F1
#
_cell.length_a   1.000
_cell.length_b   1.000
_cell.length_c   1.000
_cell.angle_alpha   90.00
_cell.angle_beta   90.00
_cell.angle_gamma   90.00
#
_symmetry.space_group_name_H-M   'P 1'
#
loop_
_entity.id
_entity.type
_entity.pdbx_description
1 polymer ?
#
loop_
_entity_poly.entity_id
_entity_poly.type
_entity_poly.pdbx_seq_one_letter_code
_entity_poly.pdbx_strand_id
1 'polypeptide(L)'
;MPVAEDTLDWLMKHPEAFLPHSMTFDDVCFDYIVQSSDNTVNSVVVAIARKDALDQELEIFRKSGFRFSRITNGPLEFILANLQKFEQTACGVVLIEKEQAFVFVLVNRDIKLYKHITIGTHAAANDIKQFIEEIDPVLVQYWEMNLYGTPIETWYIAGECPLYIDYCKQQGRNVTQMQSAFQSVGEEIVFHTAMSTSKKGGNRIQLAQKTDKDLARRMRFKRVYRVAANIGLAAAGLVIAFLLLLRLGLYAWDYNTRDAYASYSGTIEKLKSVKQENRKLSLELRQDQGLFANRSGVFRLLESVRNSVPDSAWFSSLNYQKGVDKGPELLVTGFAVREEALKNLLVQLESKKEFGKVTLNFTKDIPAAKAFGLSKGKARYGLVYFKITMAL
;
A
#
# COMPACT_ATOMS: atom_id res chain seq x y z
N MET A 1 -0.84 1.49 2.48
CA MET A 1 -0.20 1.01 3.73
C MET A 1 -0.99 -0.16 4.30
N PRO A 2 -0.37 -1.25 4.80
CA PRO A 2 -1.11 -2.34 5.46
C PRO A 2 -1.89 -1.86 6.69
N VAL A 3 -3.12 -2.34 6.91
CA VAL A 3 -3.98 -1.94 8.05
C VAL A 3 -3.36 -2.27 9.42
N ALA A 4 -2.53 -3.31 9.51
CA ALA A 4 -1.98 -3.80 10.78
C ALA A 4 -0.79 -2.99 11.33
N GLU A 5 -0.27 -2.01 10.58
CA GLU A 5 0.90 -1.22 10.97
C GLU A 5 0.50 0.19 11.40
N ASP A 6 1.21 0.76 12.39
CA ASP A 6 1.03 2.16 12.77
C ASP A 6 1.44 3.08 11.61
N THR A 7 0.57 4.03 11.26
CA THR A 7 0.78 4.86 10.07
C THR A 7 2.00 5.75 10.16
N LEU A 8 2.29 6.32 11.33
CA LEU A 8 3.46 7.16 11.50
C LEU A 8 4.73 6.32 11.36
N ASP A 9 4.76 5.15 12.00
CA ASP A 9 5.89 4.23 11.87
C ASP A 9 6.11 3.76 10.43
N TRP A 10 5.04 3.49 9.67
CA TRP A 10 5.14 3.12 8.26
C TRP A 10 5.67 4.28 7.41
N LEU A 11 5.11 5.49 7.54
CA LEU A 11 5.57 6.67 6.81
C LEU A 11 7.05 6.94 7.09
N MET A 12 7.49 6.85 8.35
CA MET A 12 8.89 7.04 8.71
C MET A 12 9.85 6.00 8.10
N LYS A 13 9.37 4.77 7.85
CA LYS A 13 10.18 3.72 7.19
C LYS A 13 10.22 3.87 5.68
N HIS A 14 9.23 4.55 5.10
CA HIS A 14 9.02 4.67 3.66
C HIS A 14 8.93 6.13 3.20
N PRO A 15 9.95 6.98 3.46
CA PRO A 15 9.97 8.36 2.97
C PRO A 15 9.79 8.46 1.46
N GLU A 16 10.35 7.52 0.71
CA GLU A 16 10.29 7.45 -0.75
C GLU A 16 8.87 7.37 -1.31
N ALA A 17 7.89 6.99 -0.48
CA ALA A 17 6.50 6.89 -0.91
C ALA A 17 5.80 8.26 -1.04
N PHE A 18 6.36 9.32 -0.45
CA PHE A 18 5.72 10.65 -0.45
C PHE A 18 6.70 11.83 -0.51
N LEU A 19 7.99 11.63 -0.25
CA LEU A 19 9.01 12.67 -0.37
C LEU A 19 9.72 12.58 -1.73
N PRO A 20 10.01 13.73 -2.36
CA PRO A 20 10.94 13.77 -3.50
C PRO A 20 12.30 13.21 -3.11
N HIS A 21 13.01 12.58 -4.05
CA HIS A 21 14.34 12.00 -3.81
C HIS A 21 15.39 12.99 -3.30
N SER A 22 15.18 14.29 -3.49
CA SER A 22 16.06 15.36 -3.03
C SER A 22 15.80 15.82 -1.60
N MET A 23 14.80 15.26 -0.90
CA MET A 23 14.39 15.69 0.44
C MET A 23 14.44 14.55 1.45
N THR A 24 14.77 14.89 2.69
CA THR A 24 14.73 13.98 3.82
C THR A 24 13.72 14.45 4.86
N PHE A 25 13.42 13.59 5.85
CA PHE A 25 12.58 13.96 7.00
C PHE A 25 13.10 15.16 7.78
N ASP A 26 14.40 15.40 7.77
CA ASP A 26 14.99 16.52 8.48
C ASP A 26 14.67 17.84 7.79
N ASP A 27 14.33 17.84 6.50
CA ASP A 27 14.06 19.03 5.70
C ASP A 27 12.58 19.44 5.69
N VAL A 28 11.68 18.56 6.16
CA VAL A 28 10.23 18.74 6.01
C VAL A 28 9.46 18.63 7.32
N CYS A 29 8.41 19.42 7.44
CA CYS A 29 7.30 19.16 8.33
C CYS A 29 6.25 18.38 7.54
N PHE A 30 5.68 17.33 8.11
CA PHE A 30 4.57 16.63 7.50
C PHE A 30 3.49 16.28 8.52
N ASP A 31 2.26 16.17 8.04
CA ASP A 31 1.12 15.64 8.77
C ASP A 31 0.32 14.72 7.83
N TYR A 32 -0.56 13.89 8.37
CA TYR A 32 -1.27 12.91 7.57
C TYR A 32 -2.68 12.62 8.05
N ILE A 33 -3.52 12.17 7.12
CA ILE A 33 -4.87 11.69 7.36
C ILE A 33 -4.98 10.26 6.83
N VAL A 34 -5.41 9.35 7.70
CA VAL A 34 -5.72 7.97 7.33
C VAL A 34 -7.15 7.93 6.79
N GLN A 35 -7.31 7.34 5.61
CA GLN A 35 -8.59 7.18 4.94
C GLN A 35 -9.12 5.75 5.07
N SER A 36 -10.32 5.52 4.55
CA SER A 36 -10.95 4.20 4.58
C SER A 36 -10.06 3.15 3.91
N SER A 37 -10.05 1.94 4.49
CA SER A 37 -9.24 0.85 4.00
C SER A 37 -9.93 0.15 2.84
N ASP A 38 -9.25 0.01 1.71
CA ASP A 38 -9.67 -0.87 0.62
C ASP A 38 -8.80 -2.13 0.63
N ASN A 39 -9.42 -3.31 0.69
CA ASN A 39 -8.70 -4.60 0.60
C ASN A 39 -7.52 -4.74 1.59
N THR A 40 -7.72 -4.36 2.86
CA THR A 40 -6.68 -4.38 3.93
C THR A 40 -5.50 -3.41 3.73
N VAL A 41 -5.64 -2.48 2.80
CA VAL A 41 -4.69 -1.39 2.54
C VAL A 41 -5.35 -0.05 2.88
N ASN A 42 -4.77 0.69 3.81
CA ASN A 42 -5.13 2.07 4.10
C ASN A 42 -4.56 3.00 3.04
N SER A 43 -5.42 3.88 2.53
CA SER A 43 -5.04 5.10 1.83
C SER A 43 -4.65 6.17 2.84
N VAL A 44 -3.61 6.96 2.55
CA VAL A 44 -3.09 7.98 3.45
C VAL A 44 -2.83 9.25 2.64
N VAL A 45 -3.42 10.36 3.05
CA VAL A 45 -3.11 11.69 2.51
C VAL A 45 -2.03 12.30 3.37
N VAL A 46 -0.91 12.68 2.76
CA VAL A 46 0.21 13.31 3.47
C VAL A 46 0.33 14.76 3.02
N ALA A 47 0.31 15.69 3.97
CA ALA A 47 0.60 17.10 3.74
C ALA A 47 2.06 17.35 4.13
N ILE A 48 2.83 17.98 3.24
CA ILE A 48 4.27 18.18 3.40
C ILE A 48 4.57 19.65 3.16
N ALA A 49 5.35 20.25 4.05
CA ALA A 49 5.91 21.59 3.89
C ALA A 49 7.41 21.53 4.17
N ARG A 50 8.22 22.22 3.37
CA ARG A 50 9.64 22.36 3.69
C ARG A 50 9.78 23.25 4.93
N LYS A 51 10.66 22.85 5.85
CA LYS A 51 10.87 23.59 7.11
C LYS A 51 11.39 24.99 6.86
N ASP A 52 12.32 25.16 5.92
CA ASP A 52 12.91 26.44 5.59
C ASP A 52 11.90 27.43 5.00
N ALA A 53 11.07 26.98 4.05
CA ALA A 53 9.99 27.78 3.49
C ALA A 53 8.98 28.20 4.57
N LEU A 54 8.60 27.23 5.42
CA LEU A 54 7.68 27.49 6.52
C LEU A 54 8.26 28.48 7.54
N ASP A 55 9.52 28.31 7.95
CA ASP A 55 10.17 29.22 8.88
C ASP A 55 10.28 30.63 8.33
N GLN A 56 10.55 30.80 7.03
CA GLN A 56 10.57 32.12 6.38
C GLN A 56 9.21 32.82 6.45
N GLU A 57 8.12 32.11 6.16
CA GLU A 57 6.77 32.67 6.24
C GLU A 57 6.38 33.02 7.68
N LEU A 58 6.69 32.13 8.64
CA LEU A 58 6.34 32.32 10.04
C LEU A 58 7.17 33.44 10.70
N GLU A 59 8.37 33.72 10.21
CA GLU A 59 9.27 34.71 10.80
C GLU A 59 8.65 36.12 10.81
N ILE A 60 7.89 36.48 9.78
CA ILE A 60 7.19 37.78 9.67
C ILE A 60 6.21 37.96 10.84
N PHE A 61 5.47 36.90 11.17
CA PHE A 61 4.51 36.88 12.26
C PHE A 61 5.18 36.80 13.63
N ARG A 62 6.26 36.01 13.76
CA ARG A 62 7.06 35.92 15.00
C ARG A 62 7.65 37.27 15.38
N LYS A 63 8.18 38.03 14.42
CA LYS A 63 8.67 39.41 14.61
C LYS A 63 7.58 40.37 15.08
N SER A 64 6.35 40.10 14.68
CA SER A 64 5.15 40.85 15.09
C SER A 64 4.56 40.37 16.42
N GLY A 65 5.23 39.46 17.13
CA GLY A 65 4.80 38.93 18.43
C GLY A 65 3.75 37.82 18.35
N PHE A 66 3.33 37.42 17.15
CA PHE A 66 2.36 36.34 16.99
C PHE A 66 3.02 34.98 17.17
N ARG A 67 2.29 34.07 17.82
CA ARG A 67 2.63 32.66 17.93
C ARG A 67 1.48 31.85 17.39
N PHE A 68 1.80 30.92 16.51
CA PHE A 68 0.82 30.00 15.97
C PHE A 68 0.67 28.82 16.92
N SER A 69 -0.55 28.32 17.07
CA SER A 69 -0.81 27.07 17.80
C SER A 69 -0.85 25.86 16.87
N ARG A 70 -1.09 26.09 15.57
CA ARG A 70 -1.25 25.09 14.52
C ARG A 70 -1.02 25.71 13.13
N ILE A 71 -0.59 24.89 12.19
CA ILE A 71 -0.58 25.18 10.75
C ILE A 71 -1.33 24.04 10.07
N THR A 72 -2.17 24.36 9.09
CA THR A 72 -3.03 23.41 8.39
C THR A 72 -3.03 23.68 6.88
N ASN A 73 -3.61 22.76 6.12
CA ASN A 73 -3.91 22.95 4.71
C ASN A 73 -5.35 23.45 4.59
N GLY A 74 -5.53 24.73 4.23
CA GLY A 74 -6.85 25.36 4.20
C GLY A 74 -7.85 24.68 3.27
N PRO A 75 -7.53 24.49 1.97
CA PRO A 75 -8.41 23.79 1.03
C PRO A 75 -8.83 22.39 1.52
N LEU A 76 -7.91 21.66 2.18
CA LEU A 76 -8.22 20.36 2.76
C LEU A 76 -9.24 20.46 3.91
N GLU A 77 -9.07 21.42 4.81
CA GLU A 77 -10.01 21.65 5.93
C GLU A 77 -11.41 22.02 5.44
N PHE A 78 -11.52 22.78 4.34
CA PHE A 78 -12.79 23.04 3.67
C PHE A 78 -13.48 21.74 3.24
N ILE A 79 -12.75 20.85 2.56
CA ILE A 79 -13.30 19.56 2.10
C ILE A 79 -13.75 18.73 3.29
N LEU A 80 -12.92 18.60 4.32
CA LEU A 80 -13.22 17.83 5.53
C LEU A 80 -14.47 18.35 6.25
N ALA A 81 -14.63 19.67 6.35
CA ALA A 81 -15.81 20.28 6.95
C ALA A 81 -17.10 20.05 6.14
N ASN A 82 -16.97 19.85 4.83
CA ASN A 82 -18.10 19.71 3.90
C ASN A 82 -18.34 18.27 3.42
N LEU A 83 -17.61 17.26 3.93
CA LEU A 83 -17.71 15.86 3.48
C LEU A 83 -19.14 15.29 3.45
N GLN A 84 -20.00 15.74 4.36
CA GLN A 84 -21.39 15.27 4.42
C GLN A 84 -22.24 15.76 3.25
N LYS A 85 -21.89 16.89 2.65
CA LYS A 85 -22.59 17.46 1.48
C LYS A 85 -22.25 16.70 0.18
N PHE A 86 -21.19 15.90 0.19
CA PHE A 86 -20.76 15.11 -0.96
C PHE A 86 -21.38 13.70 -0.85
N GLU A 87 -22.59 13.55 -1.38
CA GLU A 87 -23.39 12.33 -1.24
C GLU A 87 -23.03 11.22 -2.24
N GLN A 88 -22.40 11.59 -3.36
CA GLN A 88 -22.11 10.65 -4.44
C GLN A 88 -20.91 9.74 -4.13
N THR A 89 -20.97 8.51 -4.64
CA THR A 89 -19.90 7.51 -4.53
C THR A 89 -18.59 8.02 -5.12
N ALA A 90 -18.63 8.73 -6.25
CA ALA A 90 -17.48 9.40 -6.82
C ALA A 90 -17.90 10.81 -7.26
N CYS A 91 -17.16 11.83 -6.83
CA CYS A 91 -17.43 13.21 -7.22
C CYS A 91 -16.15 14.04 -7.29
N GLY A 92 -16.22 15.09 -8.10
CA GLY A 92 -15.20 16.11 -8.19
C GLY A 92 -15.61 17.33 -7.40
N VAL A 93 -14.67 17.96 -6.71
CA VAL A 93 -14.89 19.23 -6.01
C VAL A 93 -13.86 20.24 -6.51
N VAL A 94 -14.32 21.39 -6.99
CA VAL A 94 -13.46 22.47 -7.46
C VAL A 94 -13.72 23.71 -6.61
N LEU A 95 -12.70 24.16 -5.91
CA LEU A 95 -12.71 25.41 -5.14
C LEU A 95 -12.02 26.47 -6.00
N ILE A 96 -12.76 27.49 -6.45
CA ILE A 96 -12.22 28.52 -7.35
C ILE A 96 -12.12 29.84 -6.58
N GLU A 97 -10.89 30.30 -6.38
CA GLU A 97 -10.58 31.62 -5.84
C GLU A 97 -10.23 32.60 -6.97
N LYS A 98 -9.86 33.84 -6.62
CA LYS A 98 -9.55 34.89 -7.59
C LYS A 98 -8.38 34.55 -8.50
N GLU A 99 -7.30 34.02 -7.92
CA GLU A 99 -6.03 33.79 -8.60
C GLU A 99 -5.61 32.32 -8.66
N GLN A 100 -6.33 31.44 -7.98
CA GLN A 100 -6.01 30.02 -7.87
C GLN A 100 -7.26 29.16 -7.81
N ALA A 101 -7.10 27.87 -8.08
CA ALA A 101 -8.15 26.88 -7.93
C ALA A 101 -7.59 25.59 -7.33
N PHE A 102 -8.44 24.89 -6.58
CA PHE A 102 -8.11 23.62 -5.95
C PHE A 102 -9.07 22.55 -6.43
N VAL A 103 -8.54 21.49 -7.01
CA VAL A 103 -9.30 20.38 -7.56
C VAL A 103 -9.13 19.16 -6.67
N PHE A 104 -10.25 18.57 -6.27
CA PHE A 104 -10.31 17.35 -5.49
C PHE A 104 -11.12 16.30 -6.23
N VAL A 105 -10.70 15.05 -6.11
CA VAL A 105 -11.54 13.90 -6.44
C VAL A 105 -11.79 13.10 -5.17
N LEU A 106 -13.08 12.89 -4.88
CA LEU A 106 -13.55 12.12 -3.75
C LEU A 106 -14.17 10.82 -4.25
N VAL A 107 -13.78 9.70 -3.64
CA VAL A 107 -14.42 8.40 -3.83
C VAL A 107 -14.78 7.84 -2.46
N ASN A 108 -16.05 7.54 -2.23
CA ASN A 108 -16.59 7.12 -0.93
C ASN A 108 -16.22 8.10 0.20
N ARG A 109 -16.20 9.41 -0.10
CA ARG A 109 -15.77 10.50 0.79
C ARG A 109 -14.29 10.48 1.18
N ASP A 110 -13.50 9.57 0.64
CA ASP A 110 -12.05 9.63 0.72
C ASP A 110 -11.50 10.50 -0.41
N ILE A 111 -10.52 11.33 -0.08
CA ILE A 111 -9.78 12.16 -1.04
C ILE A 111 -8.78 11.29 -1.78
N LYS A 112 -9.01 11.06 -3.07
CA LYS A 112 -8.11 10.27 -3.91
C LYS A 112 -7.19 11.13 -4.78
N LEU A 113 -7.57 12.39 -5.02
CA LEU A 113 -6.72 13.37 -5.70
C LEU A 113 -6.90 14.75 -5.08
N TYR A 114 -5.79 15.48 -5.00
CA TYR A 114 -5.73 16.90 -4.70
C TYR A 114 -4.73 17.56 -5.65
N LYS A 115 -5.16 18.62 -6.34
CA LYS A 115 -4.30 19.42 -7.21
C LYS A 115 -4.56 20.91 -6.98
N HIS A 116 -3.48 21.64 -6.76
CA HIS A 116 -3.47 23.10 -6.78
C HIS A 116 -3.15 23.58 -8.20
N ILE A 117 -3.96 24.53 -8.68
CA ILE A 117 -3.86 25.17 -9.99
C ILE A 117 -3.70 26.67 -9.75
N THR A 118 -2.70 27.29 -10.35
CA THR A 118 -2.31 28.70 -10.11
C THR A 118 -3.11 29.70 -10.95
N ILE A 119 -4.32 29.33 -11.35
CA ILE A 119 -5.25 30.21 -12.06
C ILE A 119 -6.65 30.09 -11.44
N GLY A 120 -7.38 31.21 -11.41
CA GLY A 120 -8.68 31.33 -10.73
C GLY A 120 -9.73 32.07 -11.57
N THR A 121 -10.72 32.67 -10.90
CA THR A 121 -11.83 33.38 -11.57
C THR A 121 -11.36 34.51 -12.46
N HIS A 122 -10.25 35.18 -12.13
CA HIS A 122 -9.69 36.25 -12.98
C HIS A 122 -9.21 35.71 -14.33
N ALA A 123 -8.55 34.55 -14.35
CA ALA A 123 -8.14 33.90 -15.60
C ALA A 123 -9.36 33.43 -16.38
N ALA A 124 -10.33 32.79 -15.71
CA ALA A 124 -11.56 32.31 -16.35
C ALA A 124 -12.39 33.43 -17.00
N ALA A 125 -12.40 34.63 -16.42
CA ALA A 125 -13.09 35.79 -16.98
C ALA A 125 -12.41 36.36 -18.24
N ASN A 126 -11.08 36.26 -18.32
CA ASN A 126 -10.29 36.77 -19.44
C ASN A 126 -10.17 35.76 -20.58
N ASP A 127 -9.87 34.49 -20.25
CA ASP A 127 -9.77 33.38 -21.18
C ASP A 127 -10.23 32.07 -20.52
N ILE A 128 -11.49 31.72 -20.74
CA ILE A 128 -12.08 30.50 -20.20
C ILE A 128 -11.42 29.23 -20.77
N LYS A 129 -10.87 29.27 -21.99
CA LYS A 129 -10.23 28.09 -22.59
C LYS A 129 -8.96 27.73 -21.85
N GLN A 130 -8.12 28.73 -21.56
CA GLN A 130 -6.93 28.53 -20.74
C GLN A 130 -7.29 27.96 -19.36
N PHE A 131 -8.38 28.44 -18.76
CA PHE A 131 -8.85 27.92 -17.48
C PHE A 131 -9.29 26.46 -17.53
N ILE A 132 -10.00 26.08 -18.60
CA ILE A 132 -10.42 24.69 -18.84
C ILE A 132 -9.21 23.79 -19.11
N GLU A 133 -8.25 24.23 -19.92
CA GLU A 133 -7.05 23.47 -20.30
C GLU A 133 -6.14 23.12 -19.10
N GLU A 134 -6.18 23.88 -18.01
CA GLU A 134 -5.45 23.52 -16.78
C GLU A 134 -6.24 22.57 -15.87
N ILE A 135 -7.57 22.65 -15.87
CA ILE A 135 -8.41 21.83 -14.98
C ILE A 135 -8.70 20.47 -15.58
N ASP A 136 -9.22 20.42 -16.82
CA ASP A 136 -9.74 19.19 -17.41
C ASP A 136 -8.68 18.07 -17.53
N PRO A 137 -7.40 18.32 -17.87
CA PRO A 137 -6.39 17.25 -17.90
C PRO A 137 -6.15 16.58 -16.56
N VAL A 138 -6.28 17.30 -15.44
CA VAL A 138 -6.16 16.71 -14.09
C VAL A 138 -7.26 15.69 -13.87
N LEU A 139 -8.46 16.00 -14.34
CA LEU A 139 -9.62 15.12 -14.27
C LEU A 139 -9.45 13.95 -15.21
N VAL A 140 -8.94 14.23 -16.42
CA VAL A 140 -8.74 13.25 -17.47
C VAL A 140 -7.67 12.22 -17.09
N GLN A 141 -6.61 12.68 -16.42
CA GLN A 141 -5.59 11.80 -15.91
C GLN A 141 -6.13 10.89 -14.80
N TYR A 142 -6.99 11.42 -13.92
CA TYR A 142 -7.47 10.66 -12.78
C TYR A 142 -8.37 9.47 -13.16
N TRP A 143 -9.43 9.69 -13.92
CA TRP A 143 -10.35 8.61 -14.33
C TRP A 143 -9.72 7.57 -15.27
N GLU A 144 -8.82 7.97 -16.17
CA GLU A 144 -8.10 7.05 -17.05
C GLU A 144 -7.17 6.12 -16.25
N MET A 145 -6.47 6.67 -15.25
CA MET A 145 -5.52 5.90 -14.45
C MET A 145 -6.17 5.10 -13.31
N ASN A 146 -7.27 5.59 -12.72
CA ASN A 146 -7.78 5.08 -11.44
C ASN A 146 -9.22 4.55 -11.49
N LEU A 147 -10.03 4.94 -12.46
CA LEU A 147 -11.45 4.54 -12.56
C LEU A 147 -11.76 3.65 -13.77
N TYR A 148 -10.73 3.00 -14.35
CA TYR A 148 -10.86 2.16 -15.55
C TYR A 148 -11.61 2.86 -16.69
N GLY A 149 -11.43 4.19 -16.81
CA GLY A 149 -12.10 5.00 -17.84
C GLY A 149 -13.53 5.43 -17.52
N THR A 150 -14.02 5.28 -16.28
CA THR A 150 -15.36 5.77 -15.88
C THR A 150 -15.29 7.24 -15.44
N PRO A 151 -15.99 8.17 -16.10
CA PRO A 151 -15.87 9.59 -15.79
C PRO A 151 -16.49 9.92 -14.45
N ILE A 152 -15.96 10.97 -13.83
CA ILE A 152 -16.64 11.63 -12.72
C ILE A 152 -17.77 12.46 -13.31
N GLU A 153 -19.01 12.02 -13.09
CA GLU A 153 -20.19 12.69 -13.63
C GLU A 153 -20.68 13.83 -12.76
N THR A 154 -20.50 13.74 -11.43
CA THR A 154 -21.00 14.74 -10.48
C THR A 154 -19.89 15.66 -9.97
N TRP A 155 -20.14 16.97 -10.05
CA TRP A 155 -19.21 18.04 -9.73
C TRP A 155 -19.80 19.04 -8.75
N TYR A 156 -19.06 19.33 -7.70
CA TYR A 156 -19.36 20.41 -6.77
C TYR A 156 -18.41 21.57 -7.03
N ILE A 157 -18.94 22.74 -7.36
CA ILE A 157 -18.13 23.92 -7.66
C ILE A 157 -18.40 24.98 -6.59
N ALA A 158 -17.37 25.32 -5.82
CA ALA A 158 -17.40 26.44 -4.88
C ALA A 158 -16.69 27.64 -5.53
N GLY A 159 -17.33 28.81 -5.50
CA GLY A 159 -16.82 30.04 -6.08
C GLY A 159 -17.66 30.54 -7.26
N GLU A 160 -17.59 31.85 -7.50
CA GLU A 160 -18.35 32.52 -8.55
C GLU A 160 -17.61 32.44 -9.89
N CYS A 161 -17.80 31.34 -10.61
CA CYS A 161 -17.25 31.14 -11.95
C CYS A 161 -18.33 30.64 -12.93
N PRO A 162 -19.28 31.51 -13.35
CA PRO A 162 -20.43 31.11 -14.15
C PRO A 162 -20.03 30.50 -15.50
N LEU A 163 -19.02 31.06 -16.17
CA LEU A 163 -18.52 30.57 -17.46
C LEU A 163 -18.04 29.11 -17.38
N TYR A 164 -17.37 28.74 -16.29
CA TYR A 164 -16.90 27.37 -16.09
C TYR A 164 -18.04 26.41 -15.70
N ILE A 165 -19.02 26.88 -14.92
CA ILE A 165 -20.22 26.12 -14.59
C ILE A 165 -21.02 25.81 -15.86
N ASP A 166 -21.20 26.80 -16.73
CA ASP A 166 -21.91 26.64 -18.00
C ASP A 166 -21.16 25.70 -18.95
N TYR A 167 -19.83 25.81 -19.04
CA TYR A 167 -19.01 24.85 -19.76
C TYR A 167 -19.21 23.41 -19.25
N CYS A 168 -19.13 23.19 -17.94
CA CYS A 168 -19.32 21.87 -17.36
C CYS A 168 -20.71 21.29 -17.68
N LYS A 169 -21.77 22.13 -17.62
CA LYS A 169 -23.13 21.73 -18.02
C LYS A 169 -23.23 21.38 -19.50
N GLN A 170 -22.58 22.14 -20.39
CA GLN A 170 -22.53 21.85 -21.83
C GLN A 170 -21.82 20.53 -22.14
N GLN A 171 -20.85 20.14 -21.33
CA GLN A 171 -20.18 18.82 -21.40
C GLN A 171 -21.01 17.68 -20.81
N GLY A 172 -22.27 17.92 -20.41
CA GLY A 172 -23.15 16.91 -19.84
C GLY A 172 -22.80 16.50 -18.40
N ARG A 173 -21.98 17.29 -17.69
CA ARG A 173 -21.63 17.03 -16.28
C ARG A 173 -22.79 17.45 -15.38
N ASN A 174 -23.04 16.69 -14.32
CA ASN A 174 -23.99 17.07 -13.28
C ASN A 174 -23.30 18.02 -12.30
N VAL A 175 -23.57 19.32 -12.42
CA VAL A 175 -22.89 20.37 -11.65
C VAL A 175 -23.80 20.93 -10.56
N THR A 176 -23.34 20.85 -9.33
CA THR A 176 -23.93 21.51 -8.16
C THR A 176 -23.05 22.68 -7.74
N GLN A 177 -23.55 23.90 -7.89
CA GLN A 177 -22.86 25.06 -7.33
C GLN A 177 -23.04 25.06 -5.80
N MET A 178 -21.94 25.08 -5.06
CA MET A 178 -21.96 25.20 -3.62
C MET A 178 -22.23 26.65 -3.25
N GLN A 179 -23.32 26.90 -2.53
CA GLN A 179 -23.56 28.21 -1.96
C GLN A 179 -22.62 28.43 -0.77
N SER A 180 -21.82 29.49 -0.85
CA SER A 180 -21.02 29.96 0.27
C SER A 180 -21.85 30.90 1.13
N ALA A 181 -21.69 30.81 2.45
CA ALA A 181 -22.19 31.81 3.38
C ALA A 181 -21.26 33.06 3.47
N PHE A 182 -20.13 33.02 2.77
CA PHE A 182 -19.07 34.03 2.79
C PHE A 182 -18.99 34.78 1.47
N GLN A 183 -18.27 35.91 1.45
CA GLN A 183 -18.11 36.71 0.24
C GLN A 183 -17.18 36.04 -0.76
N SER A 184 -16.29 35.15 -0.30
CA SER A 184 -15.42 34.37 -1.16
C SER A 184 -15.14 32.97 -0.59
N VAL A 185 -14.75 32.05 -1.47
CA VAL A 185 -14.29 30.71 -1.09
C VAL A 185 -13.07 30.77 -0.18
N GLY A 186 -12.18 31.74 -0.39
CA GLY A 186 -11.01 31.94 0.46
C GLY A 186 -11.39 32.30 1.90
N GLU A 187 -12.41 33.14 2.10
CA GLU A 187 -12.94 33.43 3.44
C GLU A 187 -13.54 32.19 4.11
N GLU A 188 -14.27 31.38 3.36
CA GLU A 188 -14.85 30.13 3.87
C GLU A 188 -13.76 29.10 4.22
N ILE A 189 -12.70 29.00 3.41
CA ILE A 189 -11.50 28.20 3.71
C ILE A 189 -10.86 28.67 5.01
N VAL A 190 -10.64 29.98 5.18
CA VAL A 190 -10.06 30.55 6.40
C VAL A 190 -10.96 30.28 7.60
N PHE A 191 -12.28 30.42 7.44
CA PHE A 191 -13.24 30.13 8.49
C PHE A 191 -13.19 28.66 8.94
N HIS A 192 -13.27 27.72 8.00
CA HIS A 192 -13.20 26.29 8.31
C HIS A 192 -11.84 25.91 8.91
N THR A 193 -10.76 26.52 8.44
CA THR A 193 -9.42 26.37 9.01
C THR A 193 -9.37 26.84 10.46
N ALA A 194 -9.98 27.99 10.78
CA ALA A 194 -10.05 28.49 12.14
C ALA A 194 -10.93 27.60 13.05
N MET A 195 -12.01 27.05 12.52
CA MET A 195 -12.96 26.19 13.25
C MET A 195 -12.46 24.75 13.48
N SER A 196 -11.57 24.24 12.61
CA SER A 196 -11.00 22.88 12.73
C SER A 196 -10.15 22.69 14.00
N THR A 197 -9.83 23.79 14.69
CA THR A 197 -9.16 23.83 16.00
C THR A 197 -9.85 23.02 17.11
N SER A 198 -11.11 22.58 16.91
CA SER A 198 -11.93 21.94 17.95
C SER A 198 -12.05 20.40 17.86
N LYS A 199 -11.66 19.73 16.77
CA LYS A 199 -11.85 18.27 16.64
C LYS A 199 -10.59 17.49 16.29
N LYS A 200 -10.42 16.40 17.07
CA LYS A 200 -9.34 15.40 17.11
C LYS A 200 -8.93 14.85 15.74
N GLY A 201 -7.63 14.82 15.45
CA GLY A 201 -7.04 13.90 14.46
C GLY A 201 -5.66 14.36 13.98
N GLY A 202 -4.66 13.46 13.99
CA GLY A 202 -3.30 13.70 13.48
C GLY A 202 -2.46 14.59 14.39
N ASN A 203 -1.20 14.87 14.09
CA ASN A 203 -0.29 15.43 15.09
C ASN A 203 -0.46 16.93 15.32
N ARG A 204 -0.56 17.32 16.59
CA ARG A 204 -0.45 18.72 17.02
C ARG A 204 0.96 19.21 16.69
N ILE A 205 1.14 19.98 15.62
CA ILE A 205 2.31 20.86 15.51
C ILE A 205 2.11 21.95 16.58
N GLN A 206 2.45 21.64 17.84
CA GLN A 206 2.65 22.66 18.85
C GLN A 206 3.84 23.51 18.40
N LEU A 207 3.54 24.64 17.76
CA LEU A 207 4.47 25.75 17.56
C LEU A 207 4.68 26.47 18.90
N ALA A 208 5.10 25.71 19.91
CA ALA A 208 5.71 26.25 21.11
C ALA A 208 7.14 25.72 21.11
N GLN A 209 8.10 26.64 21.01
CA GLN A 209 9.50 26.39 21.28
C GLN A 209 9.64 25.59 22.59
N LYS A 210 9.79 24.29 22.47
CA LYS A 210 10.54 23.47 23.42
C LYS A 210 11.74 22.98 22.67
N THR A 211 12.76 23.84 22.67
CA THR A 211 14.19 23.54 22.46
C THR A 211 14.43 22.20 21.76
N ASP A 212 14.81 22.26 20.48
CA ASP A 212 15.23 21.14 19.61
C ASP A 212 16.09 20.06 20.29
N LYS A 213 16.81 20.43 21.35
CA LYS A 213 17.62 19.53 22.17
C LYS A 213 16.80 18.47 22.91
N ASP A 214 15.54 18.71 23.26
CA ASP A 214 14.71 17.79 24.05
C ASP A 214 13.96 16.76 23.19
N LEU A 215 13.54 17.11 21.98
CA LEU A 215 12.93 16.15 21.06
C LEU A 215 13.99 15.20 20.47
N ALA A 216 15.13 15.76 20.04
CA ALA A 216 16.29 14.99 19.61
C ALA A 216 16.88 14.15 20.76
N ARG A 217 16.92 14.67 22.00
CA ARG A 217 17.25 13.85 23.18
C ARG A 217 16.23 12.76 23.37
N ARG A 218 14.92 13.02 23.39
CA ARG A 218 13.90 11.98 23.63
C ARG A 218 13.89 10.91 22.55
N MET A 219 14.15 11.25 21.28
CA MET A 219 14.29 10.28 20.20
C MET A 219 15.56 9.44 20.34
N ARG A 220 16.72 10.05 20.66
CA ARG A 220 17.95 9.31 20.96
C ARG A 220 17.83 8.48 22.24
N PHE A 221 17.18 8.99 23.28
CA PHE A 221 16.96 8.32 24.55
C PHE A 221 15.99 7.16 24.40
N LYS A 222 14.92 7.26 23.60
CA LYS A 222 14.05 6.09 23.29
C LYS A 222 14.79 5.01 22.50
N ARG A 223 15.67 5.40 21.56
CA ARG A 223 16.48 4.46 20.77
C ARG A 223 17.54 3.77 21.66
N VAL A 224 18.22 4.52 22.53
CA VAL A 224 19.17 4.00 23.52
C VAL A 224 18.48 3.21 24.62
N TYR A 225 17.29 3.60 25.08
CA TYR A 225 16.55 2.89 26.14
C TYR A 225 15.91 1.60 25.63
N ARG A 226 15.43 1.51 24.37
CA ARG A 226 15.03 0.21 23.80
C ARG A 226 16.21 -0.72 23.61
N VAL A 227 17.35 -0.21 23.13
CA VAL A 227 18.57 -1.00 22.96
C VAL A 227 19.13 -1.41 24.33
N ALA A 228 19.18 -0.52 25.31
CA ALA A 228 19.65 -0.79 26.67
C ALA A 228 18.66 -1.60 27.52
N ALA A 229 17.34 -1.51 27.29
CA ALA A 229 16.35 -2.38 27.93
C ALA A 229 16.38 -3.79 27.34
N ASN A 230 16.59 -3.93 26.03
CA ASN A 230 16.76 -5.24 25.40
C ASN A 230 18.11 -5.87 25.76
N ILE A 231 19.19 -5.08 25.82
CA ILE A 231 20.51 -5.54 26.30
C ILE A 231 20.50 -5.79 27.81
N GLY A 232 19.80 -4.97 28.59
CA GLY A 232 19.67 -5.10 30.04
C GLY A 232 18.82 -6.29 30.47
N LEU A 233 17.75 -6.61 29.74
CA LEU A 233 16.97 -7.84 29.94
C LEU A 233 17.75 -9.07 29.48
N ALA A 234 18.52 -8.98 28.40
CA ALA A 234 19.40 -10.06 27.96
C ALA A 234 20.56 -10.29 28.95
N ALA A 235 21.15 -9.22 29.50
CA ALA A 235 22.22 -9.28 30.49
C ALA A 235 21.72 -9.77 31.85
N ALA A 236 20.54 -9.32 32.31
CA ALA A 236 19.90 -9.84 33.51
C ALA A 236 19.52 -11.32 33.35
N GLY A 237 19.02 -11.71 32.18
CA GLY A 237 18.75 -13.11 31.84
C GLY A 237 20.01 -13.97 31.85
N LEU A 238 21.13 -13.46 31.30
CA LEU A 238 22.43 -14.15 31.33
C LEU A 238 23.02 -14.25 32.74
N VAL A 239 22.88 -13.22 33.58
CA VAL A 239 23.35 -13.25 34.97
C VAL A 239 22.51 -14.22 35.81
N ILE A 240 21.19 -14.27 35.60
CA ILE A 240 20.31 -15.25 36.26
C ILE A 240 20.62 -16.67 35.78
N ALA A 241 20.82 -16.87 34.47
CA ALA A 241 21.23 -18.15 33.92
C ALA A 241 22.61 -18.59 34.43
N PHE A 242 23.57 -17.66 34.55
CA PHE A 242 24.90 -17.92 35.10
C PHE A 242 24.83 -18.27 36.59
N LEU A 243 24.04 -17.55 37.39
CA LEU A 243 23.83 -17.89 38.80
C LEU A 243 23.10 -19.22 38.99
N LEU A 244 22.15 -19.56 38.12
CA LEU A 244 21.49 -20.86 38.11
C LEU A 244 22.44 -21.99 37.71
N LEU A 245 23.30 -21.77 36.71
CA LEU A 245 24.33 -22.72 36.29
C LEU A 245 25.43 -22.88 37.33
N LEU A 246 25.81 -21.81 38.03
CA LEU A 246 26.80 -21.87 39.10
C LEU A 246 26.23 -22.59 40.33
N ARG A 247 24.94 -22.38 40.65
CA ARG A 247 24.25 -23.13 41.71
C ARG A 247 24.05 -24.60 41.35
N LEU A 248 23.72 -24.91 40.09
CA LEU A 248 23.66 -26.29 39.57
C LEU A 248 25.05 -26.94 39.54
N GLY A 249 26.10 -26.19 39.23
CA GLY A 249 27.48 -26.65 39.23
C GLY A 249 27.98 -26.98 40.64
N LEU A 250 27.65 -26.17 41.64
CA LEU A 250 27.94 -26.45 43.05
C LEU A 250 27.13 -27.64 43.57
N TYR A 251 25.86 -27.78 43.17
CA TYR A 251 25.03 -28.95 43.52
C TYR A 251 25.53 -30.24 42.86
N ALA A 252 26.00 -30.16 41.61
CA ALA A 252 26.58 -31.28 40.89
C ALA A 252 27.95 -31.67 41.46
N TRP A 253 28.76 -30.70 41.89
CA TRP A 253 30.05 -30.96 42.54
C TRP A 253 29.87 -31.77 43.83
N ASP A 254 28.89 -31.41 44.66
CA ASP A 254 28.61 -32.07 45.94
C ASP A 254 28.02 -33.49 45.75
N TYR A 255 27.35 -33.73 44.62
CA TYR A 255 26.75 -35.03 44.28
C TYR A 255 27.74 -35.98 43.59
N ASN A 256 28.75 -35.47 42.86
CA ASN A 256 29.60 -36.29 41.99
C ASN A 256 30.92 -36.76 42.62
N THR A 257 31.18 -36.48 43.91
CA THR A 257 32.34 -37.03 44.64
C THR A 257 32.08 -38.40 45.28
N ARG A 258 31.04 -39.14 44.87
CA ARG A 258 30.81 -40.48 45.43
C ARG A 258 30.69 -41.67 44.49
N ASP A 259 30.36 -41.56 43.21
CA ASP A 259 30.30 -42.76 42.35
C ASP A 259 30.58 -42.45 40.88
N ALA A 260 31.83 -42.11 40.59
CA ALA A 260 32.36 -42.21 39.24
C ALA A 260 32.66 -43.68 38.95
N TYR A 261 31.89 -44.37 38.07
CA TYR A 261 32.43 -45.34 37.08
C TYR A 261 31.39 -46.06 36.19
N ALA A 262 30.07 -45.96 36.41
CA ALA A 262 29.17 -46.98 35.84
C ALA A 262 28.31 -46.63 34.60
N SER A 263 28.32 -45.42 34.02
CA SER A 263 27.32 -45.09 32.97
C SER A 263 27.81 -44.13 31.88
N TYR A 264 28.77 -44.58 31.07
CA TYR A 264 29.23 -43.86 29.87
C TYR A 264 28.80 -44.52 28.54
N SER A 265 27.86 -45.46 28.57
CA SER A 265 27.32 -46.10 27.36
C SER A 265 26.10 -45.37 26.77
N GLY A 266 25.26 -44.74 27.59
CA GLY A 266 24.02 -44.08 27.14
C GLY A 266 24.22 -42.71 26.47
N THR A 267 25.31 -42.01 26.77
CA THR A 267 25.55 -40.64 26.28
C THR A 267 26.00 -40.61 24.82
N ILE A 268 26.60 -41.70 24.31
CA ILE A 268 27.06 -41.81 22.92
C ILE A 268 25.87 -42.01 21.96
N GLU A 269 24.82 -42.69 22.40
CA GLU A 269 23.57 -42.86 21.63
C GLU A 269 22.78 -41.55 21.53
N LYS A 270 22.65 -40.79 22.63
CA LYS A 270 22.04 -39.45 22.62
C LYS A 270 22.86 -38.44 21.79
N LEU A 271 24.18 -38.53 21.80
CA LEU A 271 25.00 -37.64 20.96
C LEU A 271 24.81 -37.94 19.47
N LYS A 272 24.63 -39.22 19.10
CA LYS A 272 24.27 -39.63 17.72
C LYS A 272 22.87 -39.16 17.34
N SER A 273 21.89 -39.26 18.24
CA SER A 273 20.52 -38.80 17.97
C SER A 273 20.45 -37.28 17.79
N VAL A 274 21.14 -36.51 18.64
CA VAL A 274 21.21 -35.04 18.54
C VAL A 274 21.98 -34.59 17.30
N LYS A 275 23.00 -35.34 16.88
CA LYS A 275 23.74 -35.04 15.64
C LYS A 275 22.92 -35.39 14.39
N GLN A 276 22.07 -36.43 14.46
CA GLN A 276 21.08 -36.71 13.42
C GLN A 276 19.98 -35.65 13.38
N GLU A 277 19.52 -35.16 14.53
CA GLU A 277 18.48 -34.13 14.64
C GLU A 277 18.99 -32.77 14.16
N ASN A 278 20.24 -32.39 14.46
CA ASN A 278 20.87 -31.21 13.88
C ASN A 278 21.10 -31.33 12.36
N ARG A 279 21.40 -32.54 11.85
CA ARG A 279 21.45 -32.77 10.39
C ARG A 279 20.06 -32.68 9.76
N LYS A 280 19.02 -33.14 10.45
CA LYS A 280 17.62 -33.02 10.00
C LYS A 280 17.16 -31.56 10.01
N LEU A 281 17.41 -30.82 11.08
CA LEU A 281 17.08 -29.40 11.22
C LEU A 281 17.86 -28.51 10.24
N SER A 282 19.12 -28.83 9.94
CA SER A 282 19.89 -28.10 8.92
C SER A 282 19.44 -28.44 7.49
N LEU A 283 18.92 -29.64 7.24
CA LEU A 283 18.22 -30.00 6.01
C LEU A 283 16.86 -29.28 5.90
N GLU A 284 16.10 -29.16 6.98
CA GLU A 284 14.84 -28.41 7.05
C GLU A 284 15.07 -26.90 6.86
N LEU A 285 16.11 -26.32 7.47
CA LEU A 285 16.52 -24.91 7.25
C LEU A 285 16.98 -24.63 5.82
N ARG A 286 17.65 -25.61 5.16
CA ARG A 286 17.96 -25.51 3.73
C ARG A 286 16.72 -25.67 2.86
N GLN A 287 15.72 -26.44 3.28
CA GLN A 287 14.40 -26.51 2.63
C GLN A 287 13.61 -25.21 2.81
N ASP A 288 13.71 -24.54 3.95
CA ASP A 288 13.06 -23.25 4.23
C ASP A 288 13.70 -22.07 3.50
N GLN A 289 15.03 -22.05 3.36
CA GLN A 289 15.70 -21.11 2.43
C GLN A 289 15.34 -21.42 0.97
N GLY A 290 15.09 -22.70 0.65
CA GLY A 290 14.48 -23.13 -0.60
C GLY A 290 13.07 -22.58 -0.80
N LEU A 291 12.26 -22.37 0.24
CA LEU A 291 10.92 -21.78 0.14
C LEU A 291 10.94 -20.29 -0.25
N PHE A 292 11.95 -19.54 0.21
CA PHE A 292 12.14 -18.15 -0.22
C PHE A 292 12.66 -18.04 -1.66
N ALA A 293 13.54 -18.94 -2.10
CA ALA A 293 13.93 -19.06 -3.50
C ALA A 293 12.76 -19.55 -4.39
N ASN A 294 11.95 -20.50 -3.90
CA ASN A 294 10.77 -21.02 -4.58
C ASN A 294 9.65 -19.97 -4.75
N ARG A 295 9.52 -18.98 -3.85
CA ARG A 295 8.58 -17.86 -4.06
C ARG A 295 8.94 -17.01 -5.28
N SER A 296 10.23 -16.80 -5.55
CA SER A 296 10.68 -16.12 -6.77
C SER A 296 10.57 -17.01 -8.02
N GLY A 297 10.80 -18.33 -7.88
CA GLY A 297 10.67 -19.32 -8.94
C GLY A 297 9.23 -19.56 -9.37
N VAL A 298 8.29 -19.69 -8.44
CA VAL A 298 6.86 -19.88 -8.73
C VAL A 298 6.28 -18.65 -9.45
N PHE A 299 6.68 -17.44 -9.07
CA PHE A 299 6.24 -16.22 -9.77
C PHE A 299 6.74 -16.20 -11.22
N ARG A 300 8.02 -16.53 -11.44
CA ARG A 300 8.61 -16.64 -12.78
C ARG A 300 7.93 -17.74 -13.61
N LEU A 301 7.62 -18.89 -13.01
CA LEU A 301 6.88 -19.96 -13.70
C LEU A 301 5.44 -19.53 -14.04
N LEU A 302 4.75 -18.82 -13.15
CA LEU A 302 3.41 -18.27 -13.42
C LEU A 302 3.43 -17.25 -14.56
N GLU A 303 4.47 -16.40 -14.61
CA GLU A 303 4.68 -15.44 -15.69
C GLU A 303 4.98 -16.14 -17.03
N SER A 304 5.85 -17.15 -17.01
CA SER A 304 6.14 -17.99 -18.19
C SER A 304 4.93 -18.77 -18.68
N VAL A 305 4.09 -19.27 -17.76
CA VAL A 305 2.82 -19.92 -18.09
C VAL A 305 1.87 -18.91 -18.73
N ARG A 306 1.71 -17.71 -18.14
CA ARG A 306 0.85 -16.64 -18.69
C ARG A 306 1.28 -16.21 -20.09
N ASN A 307 2.58 -16.05 -20.32
CA ASN A 307 3.12 -15.60 -21.61
C ASN A 307 3.02 -16.65 -22.73
N SER A 308 2.69 -17.90 -22.39
CA SER A 308 2.47 -18.99 -23.34
C SER A 308 0.98 -19.28 -23.58
N VAL A 309 0.08 -18.45 -23.03
CA VAL A 309 -1.37 -18.58 -23.25
C VAL A 309 -1.80 -17.76 -24.46
N PRO A 310 -2.34 -18.38 -25.52
CA PRO A 310 -2.96 -17.63 -26.60
C PRO A 310 -4.29 -17.01 -26.11
N ASP A 311 -4.71 -15.89 -26.71
CA ASP A 311 -5.97 -15.19 -26.36
C ASP A 311 -7.22 -16.10 -26.44
N SER A 312 -7.13 -17.21 -27.14
CA SER A 312 -8.16 -18.23 -27.32
C SER A 312 -8.11 -19.37 -26.28
N ALA A 313 -7.32 -19.24 -25.22
CA ALA A 313 -7.31 -20.16 -24.09
C ALA A 313 -7.18 -19.40 -22.75
N TRP A 314 -7.65 -20.00 -21.66
CA TRP A 314 -7.42 -19.47 -20.32
C TRP A 314 -7.43 -20.57 -19.28
N PHE A 315 -6.78 -20.30 -18.15
CA PHE A 315 -6.72 -21.25 -17.04
C PHE A 315 -7.83 -21.03 -16.03
N SER A 316 -8.31 -22.15 -15.48
CA SER A 316 -9.30 -22.20 -14.41
C SER A 316 -8.66 -22.55 -13.06
N SER A 317 -7.63 -23.39 -13.06
CA SER A 317 -6.84 -23.69 -11.86
C SER A 317 -5.41 -24.07 -12.23
N LEU A 318 -4.49 -23.77 -11.32
CA LEU A 318 -3.09 -24.08 -11.43
C LEU A 318 -2.61 -24.56 -10.06
N ASN A 319 -2.16 -25.81 -10.00
CA ASN A 319 -1.79 -26.49 -8.76
C ASN A 319 -0.37 -27.03 -8.87
N TYR A 320 0.47 -26.63 -7.94
CA TYR A 320 1.80 -27.19 -7.78
C TYR A 320 1.70 -28.50 -6.98
N GLN A 321 2.16 -29.60 -7.57
CA GLN A 321 2.08 -30.92 -6.95
C GLN A 321 3.47 -31.54 -6.89
N LYS A 322 3.73 -32.30 -5.81
CA LYS A 322 4.96 -33.08 -5.70
C LYS A 322 4.78 -34.32 -6.56
N GLY A 323 5.39 -34.34 -7.74
CA GLY A 323 5.33 -35.48 -8.65
C GLY A 323 5.84 -36.74 -7.95
N VAL A 324 5.16 -37.86 -8.19
CA VAL A 324 5.38 -39.11 -7.43
C VAL A 324 6.78 -39.68 -7.68
N ASP A 325 7.36 -39.47 -8.87
CA ASP A 325 8.64 -40.07 -9.27
C ASP A 325 9.67 -39.12 -9.93
N LYS A 326 9.32 -37.88 -10.32
CA LYS A 326 10.15 -37.04 -11.22
C LYS A 326 10.46 -35.62 -10.74
N GLY A 327 10.17 -35.30 -9.48
CA GLY A 327 10.33 -33.94 -8.96
C GLY A 327 9.03 -33.15 -8.99
N PRO A 328 9.06 -31.81 -8.85
CA PRO A 328 7.87 -31.00 -8.83
C PRO A 328 7.16 -30.95 -10.19
N GLU A 329 5.83 -31.02 -10.17
CA GLU A 329 4.99 -30.96 -11.36
C GLU A 329 3.96 -29.85 -11.23
N LEU A 330 3.67 -29.19 -12.36
CA LEU A 330 2.65 -28.16 -12.46
C LEU A 330 1.42 -28.70 -13.17
N LEU A 331 0.32 -28.82 -12.43
CA LEU A 331 -0.96 -29.24 -12.96
C LEU A 331 -1.80 -28.01 -13.32
N VAL A 332 -2.17 -27.90 -14.60
CA VAL A 332 -2.96 -26.79 -15.12
C VAL A 332 -4.26 -27.29 -15.72
N THR A 333 -5.38 -26.71 -15.30
CA THR A 333 -6.68 -26.92 -15.93
C THR A 333 -7.16 -25.64 -16.56
N GLY A 334 -7.84 -25.76 -17.70
CA GLY A 334 -8.29 -24.59 -18.42
C GLY A 334 -9.32 -24.91 -19.49
N PHE A 335 -9.64 -23.88 -20.26
CA PHE A 335 -10.56 -23.94 -21.37
C PHE A 335 -9.91 -23.32 -22.60
N ALA A 336 -10.18 -23.91 -23.76
CA ALA A 336 -9.77 -23.39 -25.06
C ALA A 336 -11.02 -23.21 -25.93
N VAL A 337 -11.02 -22.19 -26.79
CA VAL A 337 -12.13 -21.90 -27.71
C VAL A 337 -12.29 -23.02 -28.76
N ARG A 338 -11.19 -23.64 -29.18
CA ARG A 338 -11.12 -24.76 -30.14
C ARG A 338 -9.92 -25.66 -29.85
N GLU A 339 -9.88 -26.86 -30.43
CA GLU A 339 -8.72 -27.76 -30.34
C GLU A 339 -7.44 -27.13 -30.92
N GLU A 340 -7.54 -26.30 -31.95
CA GLU A 340 -6.40 -25.58 -32.54
C GLU A 340 -5.72 -24.66 -31.53
N ALA A 341 -6.51 -23.98 -30.69
CA ALA A 341 -6.00 -23.14 -29.61
C ALA A 341 -5.27 -23.97 -28.54
N LEU A 342 -5.77 -25.16 -28.24
CA LEU A 342 -5.11 -26.10 -27.33
C LEU A 342 -3.78 -26.63 -27.91
N LYS A 343 -3.74 -26.94 -29.21
CA LYS A 343 -2.51 -27.36 -29.89
C LYS A 343 -1.45 -26.25 -29.85
N ASN A 344 -1.84 -25.01 -30.14
CA ASN A 344 -0.95 -23.86 -30.08
C ASN A 344 -0.41 -23.62 -28.66
N LEU A 345 -1.27 -23.74 -27.65
CA LEU A 345 -0.88 -23.66 -26.24
C LEU A 345 0.16 -24.73 -25.86
N LEU A 346 -0.04 -25.99 -26.27
CA LEU A 346 0.90 -27.07 -25.98
C LEU A 346 2.27 -26.83 -26.61
N VAL A 347 2.31 -26.43 -27.88
CA VAL A 347 3.56 -26.10 -28.59
C VAL A 347 4.29 -24.93 -27.92
N GLN A 348 3.55 -23.89 -27.51
CA GLN A 348 4.13 -22.75 -26.81
C GLN A 348 4.70 -23.13 -25.44
N LEU A 349 4.01 -23.98 -24.69
CA LEU A 349 4.50 -24.47 -23.40
C LEU A 349 5.74 -25.37 -23.57
N GLU A 350 5.76 -26.27 -24.55
CA GLU A 350 6.92 -27.12 -24.84
C GLU A 350 8.14 -26.34 -25.33
N SER A 351 7.92 -25.18 -25.98
CA SER A 351 9.03 -24.33 -26.45
C SER A 351 9.81 -23.65 -25.31
N LYS A 352 9.26 -23.61 -24.09
CA LYS A 352 9.90 -22.96 -22.94
C LYS A 352 10.78 -23.99 -22.20
N LYS A 353 12.08 -23.68 -22.10
CA LYS A 353 13.06 -24.52 -21.37
C LYS A 353 12.76 -24.69 -19.87
N GLU A 354 11.83 -23.91 -19.32
CA GLU A 354 11.40 -23.94 -17.92
C GLU A 354 10.33 -25.00 -17.66
N PHE A 355 9.69 -25.53 -18.70
CA PHE A 355 8.79 -26.67 -18.61
C PHE A 355 9.48 -27.84 -19.30
N GLY A 356 9.70 -28.93 -18.57
CA GLY A 356 10.28 -30.15 -19.11
C GLY A 356 9.30 -30.86 -20.04
N LYS A 357 8.76 -31.99 -19.61
CA LYS A 357 7.74 -32.71 -20.39
C LYS A 357 6.36 -32.13 -20.12
N VAL A 358 5.70 -31.64 -21.17
CA VAL A 358 4.27 -31.25 -21.14
C VAL A 358 3.44 -32.46 -21.55
N THR A 359 2.44 -32.82 -20.73
CA THR A 359 1.56 -33.98 -20.98
C THR A 359 0.11 -33.55 -20.87
N LEU A 360 -0.66 -33.75 -21.94
CA LEU A 360 -2.10 -33.57 -21.94
C LEU A 360 -2.76 -34.80 -21.30
N ASN A 361 -3.32 -34.64 -20.10
CA ASN A 361 -3.91 -35.75 -19.36
C ASN A 361 -5.36 -36.02 -19.75
N PHE A 362 -6.10 -34.97 -20.08
CA PHE A 362 -7.54 -35.06 -20.31
C PHE A 362 -8.03 -33.89 -21.16
N THR A 363 -8.91 -34.18 -22.10
CA THR A 363 -9.70 -33.20 -22.85
C THR A 363 -11.17 -33.59 -22.87
N LYS A 364 -12.04 -32.58 -22.87
CA LYS A 364 -13.49 -32.78 -22.99
C LYS A 364 -14.16 -31.60 -23.67
N ASP A 365 -14.94 -31.89 -24.69
CA ASP A 365 -15.80 -30.89 -25.32
C ASP A 365 -16.98 -30.51 -24.41
N ILE A 366 -17.16 -29.22 -24.24
CA ILE A 366 -18.22 -28.61 -23.46
C ILE A 366 -19.16 -27.89 -24.43
N PRO A 367 -20.43 -28.32 -24.52
CA PRO A 367 -21.41 -27.64 -25.34
C PRO A 367 -21.72 -26.24 -24.80
N ALA A 368 -22.07 -25.31 -25.69
CA ALA A 368 -22.35 -23.90 -25.38
C ALA A 368 -23.31 -23.71 -24.20
N ALA A 369 -24.33 -24.56 -24.08
CA ALA A 369 -25.32 -24.54 -22.99
C ALA A 369 -24.70 -24.73 -21.59
N LYS A 370 -23.56 -25.42 -21.46
CA LYS A 370 -22.86 -25.66 -20.19
C LYS A 370 -21.60 -24.81 -20.04
N ALA A 371 -21.12 -24.21 -21.12
CA ALA A 371 -19.89 -23.41 -21.15
C ALA A 371 -19.98 -22.16 -20.27
N PHE A 372 -21.12 -21.46 -20.25
CA PHE A 372 -21.29 -20.25 -19.45
C PHE A 372 -21.16 -20.50 -17.94
N GLY A 373 -21.74 -21.59 -17.44
CA GLY A 373 -21.63 -21.98 -16.03
C GLY A 373 -20.20 -22.43 -15.66
N LEU A 374 -19.60 -23.30 -16.48
CA LEU A 374 -18.28 -23.88 -16.18
C LEU A 374 -17.12 -22.88 -16.36
N SER A 375 -17.27 -21.91 -17.26
CA SER A 375 -16.29 -20.84 -17.47
C SER A 375 -16.48 -19.64 -16.54
N LYS A 376 -17.41 -19.71 -15.56
CA LYS A 376 -17.78 -18.60 -14.67
C LYS A 376 -18.16 -17.32 -15.44
N GLY A 377 -18.95 -17.47 -16.50
CA GLY A 377 -19.52 -16.37 -17.28
C GLY A 377 -18.67 -15.85 -18.43
N LYS A 378 -17.49 -16.44 -18.71
CA LYS A 378 -16.56 -15.92 -19.72
C LYS A 378 -16.91 -16.28 -21.16
N ALA A 379 -17.65 -17.36 -21.41
CA ALA A 379 -17.97 -17.79 -22.77
C ALA A 379 -19.39 -18.36 -22.90
N ARG A 380 -20.03 -18.06 -24.04
CA ARG A 380 -21.39 -18.51 -24.40
C ARG A 380 -21.42 -19.47 -25.60
N TYR A 381 -20.24 -19.91 -26.06
CA TYR A 381 -20.04 -20.81 -27.19
C TYR A 381 -19.36 -22.11 -26.70
N GLY A 382 -19.31 -23.14 -27.54
CA GLY A 382 -18.68 -24.43 -27.19
C GLY A 382 -17.19 -24.28 -26.89
N LEU A 383 -16.69 -25.03 -25.91
CA LEU A 383 -15.30 -24.96 -25.43
C LEU A 383 -14.69 -26.35 -25.32
N VAL A 384 -13.36 -26.41 -25.35
CA VAL A 384 -12.60 -27.60 -24.98
C VAL A 384 -12.04 -27.39 -23.57
N TYR A 385 -12.48 -28.18 -22.60
CA TYR A 385 -11.83 -28.25 -21.29
C TYR A 385 -10.61 -29.15 -21.37
N PHE A 386 -9.50 -28.72 -20.76
CA PHE A 386 -8.27 -29.48 -20.76
C PHE A 386 -7.63 -29.56 -19.37
N LYS A 387 -6.83 -30.61 -19.17
CA LYS A 387 -5.95 -30.81 -18.01
C LYS A 387 -4.57 -31.21 -18.50
N ILE A 388 -3.57 -30.40 -18.18
CA ILE A 388 -2.17 -30.56 -18.58
C ILE A 388 -1.31 -30.73 -17.33
N THR A 389 -0.34 -31.63 -17.38
CA THR A 389 0.75 -31.74 -16.40
C THR A 389 2.04 -31.32 -17.07
N MET A 390 2.84 -30.50 -16.39
CA MET A 390 4.18 -30.09 -16.84
C MET A 390 5.20 -30.48 -15.77
N ALA A 391 6.28 -31.14 -16.19
CA ALA A 391 7.45 -31.31 -15.31
C ALA A 391 8.20 -29.98 -15.18
N LEU A 392 8.70 -29.66 -13.99
CA LEU A 392 9.45 -28.43 -13.69
C LEU A 392 10.94 -28.69 -13.43
#